data_AF-A0A4Y7RFF0-F1
#
_entry.id   AF-A0A4Y7RFF0-F1
#
_cell.length_a   1.000
_cell.length_b   1.000
_cell.length_c   1.000
_cell.angle_alpha   90.00
_cell.angle_beta   90.00
_cell.angle_gamma   90.00
#
_symmetry.space_group_name_H-M   'P 1'
#
loop_
_entity.id
_entity.type
_entity.pdbx_description
1 polymer ?
#
loop_
_entity_poly.entity_id
_entity_poly.type
_entity_poly.pdbx_seq_one_letter_code
_entity_poly.pdbx_strand_id
1 'polypeptide(L)'
;MLVVALNNIGAAPDNSFKSGFLKAFSGFQTVKLSLCAVSAEKQLQICQPEPEEELLRSVLKSSDMSEPLLELQGSGDRLQKAVRSMFFPGRERKYEKFLLTGCDGITYFPWAVQIVNVYLPAPGWEQKLEWIRKADVIVLYGSESEESRGFTTEAKRLRPDVPIFIEEAGQYLSGGLKDYLRDLFLSYLKNRIKIKEVLEEQKTEQQIECGQARQVAETLGVDLSLVGSVCDESGYRITRCGLGCF
;
A
#
# COMPACT_ATOMS: atom_id res chain seq x y z
N MET A 1 -11.70 -1.14 -5.93
CA MET A 1 -10.75 -1.68 -4.94
C MET A 1 -9.94 -0.54 -4.36
N LEU A 2 -9.86 -0.45 -3.04
CA LEU A 2 -9.07 0.54 -2.30
C LEU A 2 -8.12 -0.20 -1.36
N VAL A 3 -6.83 0.06 -1.49
CA VAL A 3 -5.81 -0.54 -0.60
C VAL A 3 -5.02 0.58 0.02
N VAL A 4 -4.89 0.53 1.35
CA VAL A 4 -4.18 1.52 2.16
C VAL A 4 -3.07 0.78 2.88
N ALA A 5 -1.84 1.28 2.80
CA ALA A 5 -0.69 0.74 3.50
C ALA A 5 -0.26 1.69 4.62
N LEU A 6 -0.23 1.17 5.85
CA LEU A 6 0.24 1.91 7.02
C LEU A 6 1.71 1.64 7.27
N ASN A 7 2.51 2.71 7.21
CA ASN A 7 3.93 2.70 7.44
C ASN A 7 4.21 3.46 8.74
N ASN A 8 5.00 2.90 9.66
CA ASN A 8 5.29 3.54 10.95
C ASN A 8 6.78 3.88 11.10
N ILE A 9 7.06 5.14 11.45
CA ILE A 9 8.37 5.64 11.83
C ILE A 9 8.34 5.92 13.35
N GLY A 10 9.34 5.43 14.08
CA GLY A 10 9.38 5.51 15.54
C GLY A 10 8.63 4.37 16.25
N ALA A 11 8.65 4.39 17.58
CA ALA A 11 7.97 3.40 18.41
C ALA A 11 6.47 3.72 18.46
N ALA A 12 5.69 3.02 17.64
CA ALA A 12 4.24 3.17 17.65
C ALA A 12 3.64 2.56 18.92
N PRO A 13 2.80 3.28 19.69
CA PRO A 13 1.97 2.67 20.70
C PRO A 13 0.99 1.71 20.04
N ASP A 14 0.74 0.56 20.67
CA ASP A 14 -0.01 -0.53 20.08
C ASP A 14 -1.35 -0.07 19.48
N ASN A 15 -1.43 -0.17 18.14
CA ASN A 15 -2.65 -0.09 17.34
C ASN A 15 -3.49 1.21 17.41
N SER A 16 -2.97 2.33 17.94
CA SER A 16 -3.75 3.57 18.11
C SER A 16 -4.33 4.12 16.80
N PHE A 17 -3.50 4.45 15.80
CA PHE A 17 -3.97 4.92 14.48
C PHE A 17 -4.90 3.90 13.82
N LYS A 18 -4.52 2.62 13.82
CA LYS A 18 -5.30 1.54 13.17
C LYS A 18 -6.71 1.47 13.73
N SER A 19 -6.87 1.53 15.06
CA SER A 19 -8.18 1.50 15.70
C SER A 19 -9.02 2.72 15.30
N GLY A 20 -8.45 3.92 15.36
CA GLY A 20 -9.15 5.14 14.95
C GLY A 20 -9.53 5.15 13.47
N PHE A 21 -8.66 4.61 12.61
CA PHE A 21 -8.91 4.44 11.19
C PHE A 21 -10.11 3.52 10.94
N LEU A 22 -10.11 2.30 11.51
CA LEU A 22 -11.19 1.33 11.28
C LEU A 22 -12.53 1.79 11.85
N LYS A 23 -12.54 2.60 12.93
CA LYS A 23 -13.75 3.25 13.43
C LYS A 23 -14.27 4.34 12.49
N ALA A 24 -13.36 5.12 11.88
CA ALA A 24 -13.71 6.19 10.96
C ALA A 24 -14.10 5.69 9.57
N PHE A 25 -13.52 4.58 9.14
CA PHE A 25 -13.64 4.01 7.80
C PHE A 25 -14.06 2.55 7.88
N SER A 26 -15.37 2.31 7.89
CA SER A 26 -15.93 0.96 7.91
C SER A 26 -15.71 0.21 6.59
N GLY A 27 -15.77 -1.11 6.67
CA GLY A 27 -15.67 -2.02 5.52
C GLY A 27 -14.25 -2.33 5.07
N PHE A 28 -13.22 -1.86 5.78
CA PHE A 28 -11.84 -2.28 5.57
C PHE A 28 -11.56 -3.63 6.23
N GLN A 29 -11.04 -4.58 5.45
CA GLN A 29 -10.41 -5.79 5.97
C GLN A 29 -8.94 -5.47 6.32
N THR A 30 -8.50 -5.81 7.53
CA THR A 30 -7.10 -5.62 7.91
C THR A 30 -6.28 -6.83 7.50
N VAL A 31 -5.14 -6.58 6.84
CA VAL A 31 -4.14 -7.61 6.54
C VAL A 31 -2.84 -7.22 7.24
N LYS A 32 -2.44 -7.99 8.24
CA LYS A 32 -1.19 -7.81 8.98
C LYS A 32 -0.14 -8.73 8.39
N LEU A 33 0.89 -8.11 7.84
CA LEU A 33 2.00 -8.74 7.16
C LEU A 33 3.15 -8.89 8.16
N SER A 34 3.71 -10.08 8.26
CA SER A 34 4.85 -10.39 9.12
C SER A 34 5.98 -10.94 8.27
N LEU A 35 7.04 -10.15 8.09
CA LEU A 35 8.22 -10.61 7.38
C LEU A 35 8.94 -11.68 8.20
N CYS A 36 9.13 -12.85 7.61
CA CYS A 36 10.06 -13.85 8.12
C CYS A 36 11.39 -13.71 7.42
N ALA A 37 12.49 -13.74 8.19
CA ALA A 37 13.78 -14.04 7.62
C ALA A 37 13.67 -15.40 6.91
N VAL A 38 13.99 -15.43 5.63
CA VAL A 38 14.05 -16.67 4.87
C VAL A 38 15.09 -17.53 5.57
N SER A 39 14.72 -18.73 6.04
CA SER A 39 15.73 -19.66 6.53
C SER A 39 16.68 -19.89 5.37
N ALA A 40 17.99 -19.76 5.60
CA ALA A 40 19.02 -19.69 4.57
C ALA A 40 19.17 -20.96 3.70
N GLU A 41 18.23 -21.91 3.78
CA GLU A 41 18.38 -23.28 3.29
C GLU A 41 17.71 -23.59 1.96
N LYS A 42 17.04 -22.64 1.30
CA LYS A 42 16.48 -22.91 -0.04
C LYS A 42 17.34 -22.28 -1.13
N GLN A 43 18.09 -23.14 -1.81
CA GLN A 43 18.74 -22.88 -3.10
C GLN A 43 17.81 -22.09 -4.03
N LEU A 44 18.39 -21.25 -4.90
CA LEU A 44 17.69 -20.51 -5.95
C LEU A 44 16.80 -21.44 -6.79
N GLN A 45 15.56 -21.63 -6.37
CA GLN A 45 14.56 -22.31 -7.17
C GLN A 45 14.19 -21.33 -8.29
N ILE A 46 14.47 -21.74 -9.53
CA ILE A 46 13.87 -21.12 -10.72
C ILE A 46 12.38 -20.97 -10.42
N CYS A 47 11.82 -19.78 -10.64
CA CYS A 47 10.45 -19.40 -10.32
C CYS A 47 9.43 -20.36 -10.94
N GLN A 48 9.21 -21.51 -10.34
CA GLN A 48 8.12 -22.38 -10.70
C GLN A 48 6.84 -21.70 -10.21
N PRO A 49 5.78 -21.66 -11.04
CA PRO A 49 4.51 -21.12 -10.61
C PRO A 49 3.98 -21.97 -9.44
N GLU A 50 4.05 -21.41 -8.22
CA GLU A 50 3.39 -21.98 -7.05
C GLU A 50 1.87 -21.80 -7.24
N PRO A 51 1.05 -22.86 -7.14
CA PRO A 51 -0.40 -22.73 -7.21
C PRO A 51 -0.89 -21.73 -6.16
N GLU A 52 -1.79 -20.83 -6.57
CA GLU A 52 -2.24 -19.72 -5.72
C GLU A 52 -2.81 -20.19 -4.37
N GLU A 53 -3.57 -21.29 -4.37
CA GLU A 53 -4.12 -21.86 -3.15
C GLU A 53 -3.06 -22.36 -2.18
N GLU A 54 -1.98 -22.96 -2.69
CA GLU A 54 -0.87 -23.45 -1.88
C GLU A 54 -0.09 -22.28 -1.28
N LEU A 55 0.14 -21.24 -2.07
CA LEU A 55 0.75 -19.99 -1.59
C LEU A 55 -0.06 -19.40 -0.43
N LEU A 56 -1.37 -19.20 -0.60
CA LEU A 56 -2.23 -18.66 0.44
C LEU A 56 -2.23 -19.55 1.69
N ARG A 57 -2.41 -20.88 1.54
CA ARG A 57 -2.37 -21.82 2.67
C ARG A 57 -1.05 -21.79 3.43
N SER A 58 0.06 -21.59 2.73
CA SER A 58 1.39 -21.56 3.35
C SER A 58 1.70 -20.27 4.12
N VAL A 59 1.00 -19.17 3.80
CA VAL A 59 1.24 -17.84 4.37
C VAL A 59 0.21 -17.48 5.45
N LEU A 60 -1.00 -18.06 5.40
CA LEU A 60 -2.07 -17.85 6.36
C LEU A 60 -1.75 -18.48 7.72
N LYS A 61 -1.69 -17.65 8.78
CA LYS A 61 -1.58 -18.14 10.17
C LYS A 61 -2.92 -18.46 10.81
N SER A 62 -3.93 -17.65 10.53
CA SER A 62 -5.31 -17.86 10.97
C SER A 62 -6.19 -18.05 9.74
N SER A 63 -6.98 -19.12 9.73
CA SER A 63 -7.85 -19.49 8.62
C SER A 63 -9.25 -18.87 8.71
N ASP A 64 -9.55 -18.14 9.79
CA ASP A 64 -10.87 -17.55 9.97
C ASP A 64 -11.01 -16.26 9.15
N MET A 65 -11.44 -16.43 7.91
CA MET A 65 -11.77 -15.34 6.98
C MET A 65 -13.03 -14.55 7.40
N SER A 66 -13.65 -14.88 8.53
CA SER A 66 -14.71 -14.08 9.15
C SER A 66 -14.17 -13.05 10.14
N GLU A 67 -12.91 -13.22 10.60
CA GLU A 67 -12.28 -12.21 11.45
C GLU A 67 -11.84 -11.00 10.60
N PRO A 68 -11.98 -9.76 11.14
CA PRO A 68 -11.60 -8.53 10.44
C PRO A 68 -10.07 -8.37 10.28
N LEU A 69 -9.28 -9.31 10.81
CA LEU A 69 -7.83 -9.34 10.78
C LEU A 69 -7.33 -10.63 10.15
N LEU A 70 -6.66 -10.51 9.01
CA LEU A 70 -5.91 -11.59 8.38
C LEU A 70 -4.43 -11.44 8.70
N GLU A 71 -3.79 -12.48 9.24
CA GLU A 71 -2.34 -12.48 9.45
C GLU A 71 -1.63 -13.32 8.38
N LEU A 72 -0.73 -12.68 7.63
CA LEU A 72 0.11 -13.29 6.60
C LEU A 72 1.56 -13.27 7.06
N GLN A 73 2.27 -14.39 6.94
CA GLN A 73 3.68 -14.50 7.28
C GLN A 73 4.49 -15.12 6.14
N GLY A 74 5.61 -14.49 5.76
CA GLY A 74 6.44 -14.99 4.67
C GLY A 74 7.58 -14.05 4.31
N SER A 75 8.30 -14.39 3.23
CA SER A 75 9.24 -13.47 2.59
C SER A 75 8.47 -12.32 1.91
N GLY A 76 9.14 -11.19 1.68
CA GLY A 76 8.50 -10.01 1.11
C GLY A 76 7.86 -10.26 -0.26
N ASP A 77 8.51 -11.04 -1.13
CA ASP A 77 7.98 -11.43 -2.44
C ASP A 77 6.76 -12.35 -2.33
N ARG A 78 6.76 -13.31 -1.40
CA ARG A 78 5.61 -14.20 -1.16
C ARG A 78 4.43 -13.45 -0.57
N LEU A 79 4.69 -12.53 0.35
CA LEU A 79 3.66 -11.64 0.90
C LEU A 79 3.08 -10.74 -0.18
N GLN A 80 3.91 -10.16 -1.05
CA GLN A 80 3.43 -9.39 -2.20
C GLN A 80 2.51 -10.23 -3.10
N LYS A 81 2.96 -11.43 -3.48
CA LYS A 81 2.19 -12.35 -4.33
C LYS A 81 0.87 -12.75 -3.68
N ALA A 82 0.89 -13.14 -2.40
CA ALA A 82 -0.31 -13.53 -1.65
C ALA A 82 -1.31 -12.38 -1.56
N VAL A 83 -0.84 -11.18 -1.20
CA VAL A 83 -1.68 -9.98 -1.12
C VAL A 83 -2.26 -9.63 -2.50
N ARG A 84 -1.45 -9.67 -3.57
CA ARG A 84 -1.95 -9.49 -4.96
C ARG A 84 -2.99 -10.53 -5.34
N SER A 85 -2.80 -11.79 -4.98
CA SER A 85 -3.71 -12.88 -5.32
C SER A 85 -5.07 -12.74 -4.61
N MET A 86 -5.08 -12.20 -3.39
CA MET A 86 -6.32 -11.83 -2.71
C MET A 86 -7.15 -10.76 -3.44
N PHE A 87 -6.55 -10.05 -4.40
CA PHE A 87 -7.15 -8.89 -5.08
C PHE A 87 -7.48 -9.11 -6.56
N PHE A 88 -6.77 -10.03 -7.22
CA PHE A 88 -6.77 -10.20 -8.67
C PHE A 88 -7.42 -11.54 -9.09
N PRO A 89 -7.86 -11.70 -10.35
CA PRO A 89 -9.11 -12.38 -10.68
C PRO A 89 -9.14 -13.91 -10.51
N GLY A 90 -10.36 -14.42 -10.26
CA GLY A 90 -10.72 -15.85 -10.28
C GLY A 90 -11.90 -16.22 -9.37
N ARG A 91 -12.29 -15.37 -8.41
CA ARG A 91 -13.35 -15.62 -7.43
C ARG A 91 -14.24 -14.40 -7.19
N GLU A 92 -15.45 -14.62 -6.66
CA GLU A 92 -16.30 -13.54 -6.14
C GLU A 92 -15.52 -12.68 -5.15
N ARG A 93 -15.43 -11.37 -5.41
CA ARG A 93 -14.69 -10.44 -4.56
C ARG A 93 -15.43 -10.28 -3.24
N LYS A 94 -14.97 -10.96 -2.19
CA LYS A 94 -15.54 -10.84 -0.84
C LYS A 94 -15.28 -9.47 -0.20
N TYR A 95 -14.20 -8.78 -0.60
CA TYR A 95 -13.79 -7.51 -0.01
C TYR A 95 -13.29 -6.52 -1.07
N GLU A 96 -13.63 -5.24 -0.90
CA GLU A 96 -13.21 -4.16 -1.81
C GLU A 96 -12.18 -3.21 -1.19
N LYS A 97 -12.02 -3.22 0.14
CA LYS A 97 -11.18 -2.28 0.89
C LYS A 97 -10.25 -3.04 1.83
N PHE A 98 -8.96 -2.75 1.75
CA PHE A 98 -7.93 -3.41 2.56
C PHE A 98 -7.00 -2.43 3.24
N LEU A 99 -6.65 -2.75 4.48
CA LEU A 99 -5.68 -2.02 5.29
C LEU A 99 -4.48 -2.92 5.56
N LEU A 100 -3.36 -2.63 4.88
CA LEU A 100 -2.11 -3.36 5.03
C LEU A 100 -1.30 -2.78 6.20
N THR A 101 -0.81 -3.66 7.07
CA THR A 101 -0.01 -3.28 8.25
C THR A 101 1.16 -4.24 8.45
N GLY A 102 2.18 -3.85 9.22
CA GLY A 102 3.25 -4.76 9.66
C GLY A 102 4.43 -4.97 8.71
N CYS A 103 4.44 -4.29 7.55
CA CYS A 103 5.59 -4.31 6.64
C CYS A 103 5.88 -2.91 6.05
N ASP A 104 6.94 -2.81 5.26
CA ASP A 104 7.24 -1.63 4.43
C ASP A 104 6.27 -1.55 3.23
N GLY A 105 5.12 -0.93 3.45
CA GLY A 105 4.10 -0.74 2.44
C GLY A 105 4.59 0.00 1.20
N ILE A 106 5.53 0.93 1.40
CA ILE A 106 6.09 1.76 0.33
C ILE A 106 6.96 0.93 -0.62
N THR A 107 7.73 0.00 -0.07
CA THR A 107 8.57 -0.90 -0.85
C THR A 107 7.75 -2.04 -1.46
N TYR A 108 6.87 -2.67 -0.68
CA TYR A 108 6.19 -3.89 -1.12
C TYR A 108 4.89 -3.63 -1.90
N PHE A 109 4.22 -2.50 -1.63
CA PHE A 109 2.91 -2.18 -2.21
C PHE A 109 2.86 -0.72 -2.68
N PRO A 110 3.76 -0.29 -3.58
CA PRO A 110 3.86 1.12 -3.99
C PRO A 110 2.59 1.68 -4.63
N TRP A 111 1.70 0.80 -5.11
CA TRP A 111 0.42 1.13 -5.74
C TRP A 111 -0.74 1.36 -4.74
N ALA A 112 -0.53 1.04 -3.45
CA ALA A 112 -1.49 1.32 -2.39
C ALA A 112 -1.39 2.80 -1.95
N VAL A 113 -2.44 3.31 -1.32
CA VAL A 113 -2.39 4.63 -0.67
C VAL A 113 -1.45 4.55 0.53
N GLN A 114 -0.41 5.38 0.55
CA GLN A 114 0.66 5.34 1.55
C GLN A 114 0.39 6.34 2.67
N ILE A 115 0.04 5.82 3.85
CA ILE A 115 -0.05 6.63 5.08
C ILE A 115 1.21 6.37 5.90
N VAL A 116 1.98 7.42 6.17
CA VAL A 116 3.16 7.34 7.03
C VAL A 116 2.84 7.97 8.39
N ASN A 117 2.72 7.13 9.42
CA ASN A 117 2.61 7.57 10.80
C ASN A 117 4.02 7.76 11.38
N VAL A 118 4.22 8.88 12.06
CA VAL A 118 5.51 9.25 12.63
C VAL A 118 5.28 9.53 14.12
N TYR A 119 5.85 8.69 14.97
CA TYR A 119 5.74 8.78 16.43
C TYR A 119 7.05 9.33 16.98
N LEU A 120 7.03 10.55 17.50
CA LEU A 120 8.22 11.20 18.03
C LEU A 120 8.44 10.87 19.53
N PRO A 121 9.70 10.74 19.99
CA PRO A 121 10.93 10.83 19.20
C PRO A 121 11.11 9.62 18.27
N ALA A 122 11.60 9.87 17.06
CA ALA A 122 11.73 8.86 16.00
C ALA A 122 13.20 8.72 15.55
N PRO A 123 14.12 8.21 16.39
CA PRO A 123 15.53 8.15 16.04
C PRO A 123 15.76 7.35 14.75
N GLY A 124 16.61 7.88 13.85
CA GLY A 124 16.97 7.23 12.60
C GLY A 124 15.93 7.35 11.48
N TRP A 125 14.93 8.23 11.61
CA TRP A 125 13.97 8.52 10.56
C TRP A 125 14.64 9.06 9.28
N GLU A 126 15.84 9.62 9.39
CA GLU A 126 16.68 10.08 8.27
C GLU A 126 17.11 8.93 7.36
N GLN A 127 17.03 7.68 7.82
CA GLN A 127 17.25 6.50 6.97
C GLN A 127 15.99 6.13 6.17
N LYS A 128 14.86 6.76 6.47
CA LYS A 128 13.55 6.52 5.85
C LYS A 128 13.07 7.69 4.99
N LEU A 129 13.98 8.50 4.44
CA LEU A 129 13.61 9.63 3.56
C LEU A 129 12.81 9.19 2.33
N GLU A 130 13.05 7.97 1.83
CA GLU A 130 12.24 7.39 0.75
C GLU A 130 10.77 7.24 1.13
N TRP A 131 10.47 7.00 2.41
CA TRP A 131 9.10 6.90 2.86
C TRP A 131 8.39 8.24 2.77
N ILE A 132 9.06 9.31 3.19
CA ILE A 132 8.54 10.68 3.09
C ILE A 132 8.28 11.08 1.63
N ARG A 133 9.20 10.73 0.72
CA ARG A 133 9.06 11.03 -0.72
C ARG A 133 7.85 10.36 -1.35
N LYS A 134 7.47 9.18 -0.86
CA LYS A 134 6.38 8.35 -1.42
C LYS A 134 5.07 8.38 -0.62
N ALA A 135 5.05 9.02 0.55
CA ALA A 135 3.87 9.07 1.42
C ALA A 135 2.76 9.93 0.81
N ASP A 136 1.55 9.44 0.61
CA ASP A 136 0.41 10.28 0.19
C ASP A 136 -0.05 11.24 1.30
N VAL A 137 0.18 10.84 2.55
CA VAL A 137 -0.07 11.65 3.74
C VAL A 137 0.86 11.24 4.86
N ILE A 138 1.28 12.22 5.65
CA ILE A 138 2.06 12.00 6.86
C ILE A 138 1.22 12.39 8.07
N VAL A 139 1.20 11.52 9.07
CA VAL A 139 0.50 11.74 10.34
C VAL A 139 1.53 11.75 11.45
N LEU A 140 1.79 12.92 12.02
CA LEU A 140 2.70 13.13 13.13
C LEU A 140 1.96 12.96 14.46
N TYR A 141 2.51 12.12 15.31
CA TYR A 141 2.03 11.88 16.66
C TYR A 141 3.00 12.49 17.67
N GLY A 142 2.51 13.47 18.43
CA GLY A 142 3.28 14.20 19.43
C GLY A 142 2.72 15.59 19.69
N SER A 143 3.27 16.29 20.68
CA SER A 143 2.99 17.71 20.89
C SER A 143 3.72 18.57 19.84
N GLU A 144 3.39 19.85 19.75
CA GLU A 144 4.13 20.87 18.99
C GLU A 144 5.51 21.14 19.63
N SER A 145 6.36 20.12 19.68
CA SER A 145 7.74 20.21 20.16
C SER A 145 8.67 20.78 19.08
N GLU A 146 9.89 21.11 19.47
CA GLU A 146 10.95 21.48 18.53
C GLU A 146 11.28 20.32 17.56
N GLU A 147 11.23 19.07 18.03
CA GLU A 147 11.43 17.88 17.21
C GLU A 147 10.36 17.74 16.12
N SER A 148 9.09 17.96 16.47
CA SER A 148 7.98 17.96 15.51
C SER A 148 8.21 19.00 14.41
N ARG A 149 8.62 20.21 14.79
CA ARG A 149 8.92 21.29 13.83
C ARG A 149 10.12 20.96 12.95
N GLY A 150 11.17 20.35 13.50
CA GLY A 150 12.34 19.89 12.75
C GLY A 150 11.97 18.85 11.69
N PHE A 151 11.22 17.82 12.10
CA PHE A 151 10.72 16.80 11.17
C PHE A 151 9.84 17.41 10.07
N THR A 152 8.85 18.23 10.42
CA THR A 152 7.95 18.87 9.44
C THR A 152 8.73 19.70 8.43
N THR A 153 9.72 20.48 8.89
CA THR A 153 10.55 21.33 8.02
C THR A 153 11.28 20.49 6.98
N GLU A 154 11.90 19.39 7.40
CA GLU A 154 12.67 18.52 6.52
C GLU A 154 11.77 17.67 5.61
N ALA A 155 10.62 17.20 6.10
CA ALA A 155 9.63 16.53 5.28
C ALA A 155 9.10 17.45 4.16
N LYS A 156 8.84 18.72 4.48
CA LYS A 156 8.45 19.75 3.51
C LYS A 156 9.58 20.14 2.56
N ARG A 157 10.83 20.08 2.99
CA ARG A 157 11.99 20.23 2.08
C ARG A 157 12.03 19.15 1.01
N LEU A 158 11.73 17.90 1.39
CA LEU A 158 11.73 16.75 0.48
C LEU A 158 10.48 16.71 -0.42
N ARG A 159 9.31 17.04 0.14
CA ARG A 159 8.03 17.01 -0.56
C ARG A 159 7.15 18.19 -0.10
N PRO A 160 7.29 19.37 -0.71
CA PRO A 160 6.58 20.59 -0.29
C PRO A 160 5.06 20.41 -0.19
N ASP A 161 4.51 19.61 -1.10
CA ASP A 161 3.07 19.42 -1.23
C ASP A 161 2.50 18.29 -0.36
N VAL A 162 3.34 17.50 0.35
CA VAL A 162 2.83 16.37 1.15
C VAL A 162 1.98 16.89 2.30
N PRO A 163 0.73 16.44 2.47
CA PRO A 163 -0.08 16.84 3.60
C PRO A 163 0.44 16.21 4.88
N ILE A 164 0.58 17.04 5.91
CA ILE A 164 1.09 16.64 7.22
C ILE A 164 0.02 17.03 8.24
N PHE A 165 -0.47 16.05 8.99
CA PHE A 165 -1.44 16.23 10.06
C PHE A 165 -0.76 15.94 11.40
N ILE A 166 -1.07 16.73 12.42
CA ILE A 166 -0.64 16.46 13.80
C ILE A 166 -1.86 15.86 14.52
N GLU A 167 -1.68 14.67 15.09
CA GLU A 167 -2.71 13.95 15.82
C GLU A 167 -2.23 13.63 17.23
N GLU A 168 -3.15 13.65 18.19
CA GLU A 168 -2.89 13.14 19.53
C GLU A 168 -2.98 11.61 19.53
N ALA A 169 -2.19 10.97 20.40
CA ALA A 169 -2.30 9.53 20.60
C ALA A 169 -3.68 9.20 21.18
N GLY A 170 -4.56 8.64 20.35
CA GLY A 170 -5.95 8.41 20.72
C GLY A 170 -6.67 7.46 19.78
N GLN A 171 -7.94 7.18 20.11
CA GLN A 171 -8.78 6.26 19.33
C GLN A 171 -9.58 6.95 18.22
N TYR A 172 -9.38 8.25 17.99
CA TYR A 172 -10.17 9.03 17.03
C TYR A 172 -9.24 9.91 16.20
N LEU A 173 -9.42 9.86 14.88
CA LEU A 173 -8.75 10.79 13.96
C LEU A 173 -9.46 12.16 14.00
N SER A 174 -8.70 13.25 13.85
CA SER A 174 -9.26 14.59 13.69
C SER A 174 -10.23 14.68 12.50
N GLY A 175 -11.12 15.67 12.53
CA GLY A 175 -12.04 15.94 11.41
C GLY A 175 -11.29 16.23 10.11
N GLY A 176 -10.28 17.10 10.18
CA GLY A 176 -9.48 17.48 9.01
C GLY A 176 -8.76 16.30 8.34
N LEU A 177 -8.13 15.42 9.14
CA LEU A 177 -7.50 14.22 8.59
C LEU A 177 -8.53 13.27 7.97
N LYS A 178 -9.69 13.07 8.62
CA LYS A 178 -10.77 12.21 8.08
C LYS A 178 -11.27 12.71 6.74
N ASP A 179 -11.54 14.01 6.63
CA ASP A 179 -12.08 14.61 5.41
C ASP A 179 -11.05 14.50 4.27
N TYR A 180 -9.78 14.83 4.55
CA TYR A 180 -8.70 14.67 3.59
C TYR A 180 -8.54 13.21 3.11
N LEU A 181 -8.57 12.23 4.02
CA LEU A 181 -8.46 10.81 3.65
C LEU A 181 -9.64 10.36 2.76
N ARG A 182 -10.87 10.86 2.99
CA ARG A 182 -12.01 10.56 2.10
C ARG A 182 -11.74 11.05 0.69
N ASP A 183 -11.30 12.29 0.55
CA ASP A 183 -11.01 12.89 -0.76
C ASP A 183 -9.87 12.15 -1.46
N LEU A 184 -8.82 11.80 -0.72
CA LEU A 184 -7.71 10.98 -1.21
C LEU A 184 -8.20 9.62 -1.73
N PHE A 185 -9.06 8.93 -0.98
CA PHE A 185 -9.62 7.64 -1.40
C PHE A 185 -10.53 7.75 -2.63
N LEU A 186 -11.34 8.80 -2.71
CA LEU A 186 -12.18 9.07 -3.89
C LEU A 186 -11.33 9.34 -5.13
N SER A 187 -10.28 10.15 -5.00
CA SER A 187 -9.33 10.43 -6.07
C SER A 187 -8.63 9.16 -6.55
N TYR A 188 -8.15 8.33 -5.62
CA TYR A 188 -7.53 7.04 -5.90
C TYR A 188 -8.47 6.12 -6.71
N LEU A 189 -9.71 5.96 -6.25
CA LEU A 189 -10.70 5.12 -6.94
C LEU A 189 -11.05 5.67 -8.32
N LYS A 190 -11.21 6.98 -8.45
CA LYS A 190 -11.47 7.65 -9.73
C LYS A 190 -10.34 7.39 -10.73
N ASN A 191 -9.09 7.49 -10.30
CA ASN A 191 -7.93 7.22 -11.14
C ASN A 191 -7.88 5.76 -11.61
N ARG A 192 -8.22 4.79 -10.74
CA ARG A 192 -8.32 3.38 -11.16
C ARG A 192 -9.38 3.17 -12.25
N ILE A 193 -10.54 3.81 -12.13
CA ILE A 193 -11.60 3.72 -13.15
C ILE A 193 -11.10 4.27 -14.48
N LYS A 194 -10.49 5.46 -14.50
CA LYS A 194 -9.92 6.05 -15.72
C LYS A 194 -8.87 5.15 -16.38
N ILE A 195 -8.00 4.51 -15.60
CA ILE A 195 -7.02 3.58 -16.16
C ILE A 195 -7.74 2.41 -16.84
N LYS A 196 -8.78 1.84 -16.22
CA LYS A 196 -9.57 0.75 -16.82
C LYS A 196 -10.24 1.17 -18.12
N GLU A 197 -10.87 2.34 -18.14
CA GLU A 197 -11.50 2.90 -19.34
C GLU A 197 -10.49 3.01 -20.49
N VAL A 198 -9.30 3.56 -20.22
CA VAL A 198 -8.23 3.67 -21.23
C VAL A 198 -7.74 2.30 -21.71
N LEU A 199 -7.64 1.29 -20.82
CA LEU A 199 -7.25 -0.06 -21.20
C LEU A 199 -8.31 -0.72 -22.09
N GLU A 200 -9.59 -0.59 -21.74
CA GLU A 200 -10.73 -1.16 -22.49
C GLU A 200 -10.87 -0.54 -23.90
N GLU A 201 -10.60 0.76 -24.04
CA GLU A 201 -10.65 1.47 -25.33
C GLU A 201 -9.58 1.00 -26.32
N GLN A 202 -8.43 0.52 -25.84
CA GLN A 202 -7.32 0.10 -26.69
C GLN A 202 -7.58 -1.24 -27.43
N LYS A 203 -8.65 -1.98 -27.08
CA LYS A 203 -9.11 -3.23 -27.75
C LYS A 203 -7.98 -4.22 -28.07
N THR A 204 -6.98 -4.32 -27.22
CA THR A 204 -5.89 -5.29 -27.38
C THR A 204 -6.27 -6.63 -26.76
N GLU A 205 -5.54 -7.70 -27.10
CA GLU A 205 -5.69 -9.06 -26.58
C GLU A 205 -5.28 -9.17 -25.09
N GLN A 206 -5.78 -8.29 -24.23
CA GLN A 206 -5.37 -8.11 -22.82
C GLN A 206 -3.84 -8.01 -22.68
N GLN A 207 -3.22 -7.28 -23.59
CA GLN A 207 -1.78 -7.03 -23.60
C GLN A 207 -1.51 -5.56 -23.83
N ILE A 208 -0.54 -5.02 -23.09
CA ILE A 208 -0.07 -3.65 -23.24
C ILE A 208 1.45 -3.62 -23.16
N GLU A 209 2.10 -2.86 -24.03
CA GLU A 209 3.55 -2.68 -23.96
C GLU A 209 3.91 -1.75 -22.79
N CYS A 210 5.08 -1.94 -22.17
CA CYS A 210 5.54 -1.09 -21.06
C CYS A 210 5.56 0.41 -21.43
N GLY A 211 5.90 0.75 -22.68
CA GLY A 211 5.85 2.13 -23.18
C GLY A 211 4.43 2.71 -23.19
N GLN A 212 3.42 1.91 -23.57
CA GLN A 212 2.02 2.33 -23.54
C GLN A 212 1.54 2.52 -22.10
N ALA A 213 1.90 1.61 -21.18
CA ALA A 213 1.55 1.75 -19.76
C ALA A 213 2.13 3.05 -19.15
N ARG A 214 3.36 3.43 -19.52
CA ARG A 214 3.95 4.73 -19.15
C ARG A 214 3.18 5.91 -19.72
N GLN A 215 2.81 5.84 -21.00
CA GLN A 215 2.01 6.88 -21.63
C GLN A 215 0.65 7.06 -20.92
N VAL A 216 0.01 5.97 -20.50
CA VAL A 216 -1.22 6.03 -19.70
C VAL A 216 -0.97 6.73 -18.35
N ALA A 217 0.12 6.36 -17.66
CA ALA A 217 0.50 6.96 -16.38
C ALA A 217 0.73 8.49 -16.52
N GLU A 218 1.51 8.90 -17.52
CA GLU A 218 1.83 10.30 -17.81
C GLU A 218 0.57 11.10 -18.19
N THR A 219 -0.27 10.55 -19.07
CA THR A 219 -1.51 11.21 -19.53
C THR A 219 -2.49 11.44 -18.38
N LEU A 220 -2.60 10.48 -17.47
CA LEU A 220 -3.50 10.57 -16.33
C LEU A 220 -2.89 11.28 -15.11
N GLY A 221 -1.58 11.56 -15.13
CA GLY A 221 -0.85 12.14 -14.00
C GLY A 221 -0.83 11.22 -12.78
N VAL A 222 -0.69 9.91 -12.99
CA VAL A 222 -0.70 8.88 -11.94
C VAL A 222 0.62 8.12 -11.89
N ASP A 223 0.89 7.47 -10.76
CA ASP A 223 2.08 6.63 -10.64
C ASP A 223 2.00 5.38 -11.52
N LEU A 224 3.13 4.99 -12.11
CA LEU A 224 3.22 3.82 -12.99
C LEU A 224 2.86 2.52 -12.26
N SER A 225 3.15 2.41 -10.97
CA SER A 225 2.78 1.23 -10.17
C SER A 225 1.26 1.09 -10.04
N LEU A 226 0.51 2.20 -10.01
CA LEU A 226 -0.95 2.16 -10.02
C LEU A 226 -1.49 1.62 -11.35
N VAL A 227 -0.90 2.03 -12.48
CA VAL A 227 -1.26 1.47 -13.80
C VAL A 227 -0.97 -0.02 -13.83
N GLY A 228 0.22 -0.47 -13.40
CA GLY A 228 0.55 -1.89 -13.31
C GLY A 228 -0.43 -2.69 -12.44
N SER A 229 -0.79 -2.15 -11.28
CA SER A 229 -1.81 -2.73 -10.40
C SER A 229 -3.19 -2.87 -11.05
N VAL A 230 -3.59 -1.91 -11.89
CA VAL A 230 -4.88 -1.98 -12.61
C VAL A 230 -4.81 -2.95 -13.79
N CYS A 231 -3.66 -3.05 -14.47
CA CYS A 231 -3.41 -4.06 -15.49
C CYS A 231 -3.56 -5.47 -14.89
N ASP A 232 -2.86 -5.75 -13.78
CA ASP A 232 -2.95 -7.02 -13.05
C ASP A 232 -4.42 -7.33 -12.67
N GLU A 233 -5.14 -6.32 -12.16
CA GLU A 233 -6.56 -6.45 -11.78
C GLU A 233 -7.47 -6.80 -12.95
N SER A 234 -7.17 -6.24 -14.12
CA SER A 234 -8.00 -6.31 -15.33
C SER A 234 -7.57 -7.46 -16.26
N GLY A 235 -6.61 -8.29 -15.82
CA GLY A 235 -6.08 -9.41 -16.59
C GLY A 235 -5.14 -9.01 -17.73
N TYR A 236 -4.69 -7.76 -17.77
CA TYR A 236 -3.76 -7.29 -18.79
C TYR A 236 -2.33 -7.70 -18.45
N ARG A 237 -1.64 -8.31 -19.42
CA ARG A 237 -0.21 -8.59 -19.33
C ARG A 237 0.59 -7.42 -19.89
N ILE A 238 1.49 -6.87 -19.06
CA ILE A 238 2.48 -5.91 -19.55
C ILE A 238 3.59 -6.68 -20.28
N THR A 239 3.85 -6.32 -21.52
CA THR A 239 4.87 -6.95 -22.38
C THR A 239 5.98 -5.97 -22.74
N ARG A 240 7.08 -6.52 -23.30
CA ARG A 240 8.26 -5.74 -23.76
C ARG A 240 8.78 -4.78 -22.69
N CYS A 241 8.90 -5.28 -21.46
CA CYS A 241 9.40 -4.48 -20.35
C CYS A 241 10.91 -4.23 -20.54
N GLY A 242 11.28 -3.06 -21.04
CA GLY A 242 12.67 -2.70 -21.34
C GLY A 242 13.61 -2.65 -20.13
N LEU A 243 13.08 -2.75 -18.91
CA LEU A 243 13.83 -2.63 -17.65
C LEU A 243 13.50 -3.73 -16.63
N GLY A 244 12.70 -4.74 -16.99
CA GLY A 244 12.26 -5.77 -16.03
C GLY A 244 11.44 -5.23 -14.85
N CYS A 245 10.76 -4.09 -15.01
CA CYS A 245 9.93 -3.46 -13.98
C CYS A 245 8.66 -4.24 -13.61
N PHE A 246 8.32 -5.29 -14.36
CA PHE A 246 7.11 -6.11 -14.22
C PHE A 246 7.46 -7.57 -14.49
#